data_AF-A0A7K4BEV8-F1
#
_entry.id   AF-A0A7K4BEV8-F1
#
_cell.length_a   1.000
_cell.length_b   1.000
_cell.length_c   1.000
_cell.angle_alpha   90.00
_cell.angle_beta   90.00
_cell.angle_gamma   90.00
#
_symmetry.space_group_name_H-M   'P 1'
#
loop_
_entity.id
_entity.type
_entity.pdbx_description
1 polymer ?
#
loop_
_entity_poly.entity_id
_entity_poly.type
_entity_poly.pdbx_seq_one_letter_code
_entity_poly.pdbx_strand_id
1 'polypeptide(L)'
;MYCNGEVSEDEATAAIEGLRIDVLDGMARIDTGRDVRCGMPEVVLAEGKEPAVFAEIMLAQVRASGRCIATRVSPEHIEALQTRLPPEVRVEHREAARAVVLSAGDAPVRDCRGGTVAILTAGTSDIPVAEEARLIAEEMGCVVRTAYDVGVAGIHRLFSALKDVVPADVFIVIAGREGTLPAIVAGLVDRPVIGVPVSTGYGYMGGGEAALASMLQACSVLAVVNIDAGFTAGAFAAQIAHGGRRR
;
A
#
# COMPACT_ATOMS: atom_id res chain seq x y z
N MET A 1 5.92 -19.76 -26.88
CA MET A 1 4.46 -19.53 -26.98
C MET A 1 4.08 -18.96 -28.34
N TYR A 2 4.19 -17.64 -28.62
CA TYR A 2 3.77 -17.10 -29.93
C TYR A 2 4.55 -17.66 -31.13
N CYS A 3 5.90 -17.65 -31.09
CA CYS A 3 6.73 -18.20 -32.18
C CYS A 3 6.57 -19.71 -32.39
N ASN A 4 5.96 -20.42 -31.43
CA ASN A 4 5.66 -21.84 -31.52
C ASN A 4 4.18 -22.11 -31.93
N GLY A 5 3.39 -21.05 -32.16
CA GLY A 5 1.97 -21.15 -32.52
C GLY A 5 1.03 -21.51 -31.37
N GLU A 6 1.48 -21.44 -30.11
CA GLU A 6 0.72 -21.88 -28.93
C GLU A 6 -0.27 -20.82 -28.42
N VAL A 7 -0.11 -19.56 -28.82
CA VAL A 7 -0.99 -18.42 -28.48
C VAL A 7 -1.16 -17.53 -29.70
N SER A 8 -2.31 -16.88 -29.83
CA SER A 8 -2.57 -15.93 -30.92
C SER A 8 -1.74 -14.65 -30.77
N GLU A 9 -1.64 -13.84 -31.83
CA GLU A 9 -0.96 -12.53 -31.79
C GLU A 9 -1.63 -11.58 -30.79
N ASP A 10 -2.97 -11.61 -30.75
CA ASP A 10 -3.75 -10.81 -29.80
C ASP A 10 -3.51 -11.27 -28.34
N GLU A 11 -3.43 -12.58 -28.10
CA GLU A 11 -3.14 -13.15 -26.77
C GLU A 11 -1.71 -12.84 -26.30
N ALA A 12 -0.75 -12.83 -27.24
CA ALA A 12 0.62 -12.43 -26.98
C ALA A 12 0.70 -10.93 -26.68
N THR A 13 0.01 -10.09 -27.46
CA THR A 13 -0.05 -8.63 -27.28
C THR A 13 -0.69 -8.27 -25.95
N ALA A 14 -1.84 -8.85 -25.61
CA ALA A 14 -2.51 -8.61 -24.34
C ALA A 14 -1.67 -9.04 -23.12
N ALA A 15 -0.84 -10.09 -23.26
CA ALA A 15 0.10 -10.49 -22.22
C ALA A 15 1.20 -9.45 -22.01
N ILE A 16 1.77 -8.92 -23.11
CA ILE A 16 2.83 -7.91 -23.09
C ILE A 16 2.31 -6.58 -22.55
N GLU A 17 1.08 -6.20 -22.92
CA GLU A 17 0.45 -4.95 -22.49
C GLU A 17 -0.15 -5.00 -21.07
N GLY A 18 -0.20 -6.18 -20.45
CA GLY A 18 -0.81 -6.35 -19.13
C GLY A 18 -2.33 -6.12 -19.15
N LEU A 19 -3.01 -6.51 -20.23
CA LEU A 19 -4.46 -6.41 -20.40
C LEU A 19 -5.21 -7.69 -20.03
N ARG A 20 -4.51 -8.67 -19.44
CA ARG A 20 -5.11 -9.94 -19.02
C ARG A 20 -6.02 -9.75 -17.81
N ILE A 21 -7.29 -10.13 -18.00
CA ILE A 21 -8.30 -10.19 -16.95
C ILE A 21 -8.83 -11.62 -16.90
N ASP A 22 -8.63 -12.29 -15.77
CA ASP A 22 -9.21 -13.60 -15.53
C ASP A 22 -10.57 -13.44 -14.84
N VAL A 23 -11.60 -14.09 -15.38
CA VAL A 23 -12.95 -14.06 -14.81
C VAL A 23 -13.15 -15.34 -13.99
N LEU A 24 -13.28 -15.19 -12.68
CA LEU A 24 -13.62 -16.30 -11.79
C LEU A 24 -15.13 -16.39 -11.63
N ASP A 25 -15.77 -17.40 -12.25
CA ASP A 25 -17.14 -17.85 -12.02
C ASP A 25 -18.18 -16.74 -11.71
N GLY A 26 -18.05 -15.57 -12.35
CA GLY A 26 -18.91 -14.40 -12.12
C GLY A 26 -18.71 -13.65 -10.78
N MET A 27 -17.80 -14.08 -9.90
CA MET A 27 -17.59 -13.49 -8.57
C MET A 27 -16.56 -12.36 -8.55
N ALA A 28 -15.46 -12.49 -9.31
CA ALA A 28 -14.40 -11.48 -9.36
C ALA A 28 -13.70 -11.46 -10.72
N ARG A 29 -13.28 -10.26 -11.15
CA ARG A 29 -12.43 -10.05 -12.31
C ARG A 29 -11.02 -9.75 -11.80
N ILE A 30 -10.10 -10.67 -12.03
CA ILE A 30 -8.72 -10.57 -11.58
C ILE A 30 -7.88 -9.91 -12.65
N ASP A 31 -7.23 -8.81 -12.31
CA ASP A 31 -6.26 -8.14 -13.19
C ASP A 31 -4.87 -8.75 -12.99
N THR A 32 -4.56 -9.82 -13.73
CA THR A 32 -3.23 -10.45 -13.68
C THR A 32 -2.15 -9.60 -14.36
N GLY A 33 -2.55 -8.57 -15.12
CA GLY A 33 -1.66 -7.66 -15.81
C GLY A 33 -1.29 -6.40 -15.03
N ARG A 34 -1.82 -6.19 -13.81
CA ARG A 34 -1.60 -4.95 -13.05
C ARG A 34 -0.13 -4.67 -12.75
N ASP A 35 0.67 -5.70 -12.45
CA ASP A 35 2.10 -5.52 -12.20
C ASP A 35 2.84 -5.03 -13.46
N VAL A 36 2.52 -5.62 -14.61
CA VAL A 36 3.08 -5.20 -15.91
C VAL A 36 2.66 -3.78 -16.27
N ARG A 37 1.40 -3.41 -16.02
CA ARG A 37 0.85 -2.11 -16.42
C ARG A 37 1.23 -0.97 -15.47
N CYS A 38 1.24 -1.24 -14.17
CA CYS A 38 1.31 -0.23 -13.12
C CYS A 38 2.51 -0.40 -12.18
N GLY A 39 3.28 -1.48 -12.29
CA GLY A 39 4.36 -1.84 -11.36
C GLY A 39 3.85 -2.18 -9.96
N MET A 40 2.60 -2.64 -9.87
CA MET A 40 1.84 -2.82 -8.63
C MET A 40 1.32 -4.24 -8.51
N PRO A 41 1.53 -4.93 -7.37
CA PRO A 41 0.85 -6.21 -7.11
C PRO A 41 -0.67 -6.03 -6.99
N GLU A 42 -1.43 -7.09 -7.23
CA GLU A 42 -2.87 -7.04 -6.95
C GLU A 42 -3.11 -7.00 -5.43
N VAL A 43 -3.99 -6.08 -5.02
CA VAL A 43 -4.36 -5.87 -3.62
C VAL A 43 -5.87 -6.02 -3.44
N VAL A 44 -6.25 -6.93 -2.54
CA VAL A 44 -7.64 -7.21 -2.18
C VAL A 44 -7.99 -6.48 -0.88
N LEU A 45 -8.99 -5.61 -0.94
CA LEU A 45 -9.58 -5.04 0.27
C LEU A 45 -10.42 -6.11 0.99
N ALA A 46 -10.04 -6.47 2.22
CA ALA A 46 -10.80 -7.45 3.01
C ALA A 46 -12.02 -6.85 3.71
N GLU A 47 -11.94 -5.57 4.08
CA GLU A 47 -13.03 -4.87 4.76
C GLU A 47 -14.35 -4.94 3.99
N GLY A 48 -15.42 -5.33 4.68
CA GLY A 48 -16.76 -5.49 4.10
C GLY A 48 -16.96 -6.77 3.28
N LYS A 49 -15.97 -7.67 3.20
CA LYS A 49 -16.14 -9.00 2.58
C LYS A 49 -16.48 -10.05 3.62
N GLU A 50 -17.25 -11.05 3.20
CA GLU A 50 -17.45 -12.25 4.00
C GLU A 50 -16.14 -13.08 4.03
N PRO A 51 -15.70 -13.60 5.20
CA PRO A 51 -14.42 -14.31 5.32
C PRO A 51 -14.21 -15.46 4.35
N ALA A 52 -15.27 -16.24 4.06
CA ALA A 52 -15.20 -17.34 3.11
C ALA A 52 -14.98 -16.86 1.66
N VAL A 53 -15.68 -15.80 1.26
CA VAL A 53 -15.56 -15.19 -0.08
C VAL A 53 -14.19 -14.53 -0.23
N PHE A 54 -13.70 -13.87 0.82
CA PHE A 54 -12.35 -13.32 0.86
C PHE A 54 -11.28 -14.39 0.62
N ALA A 55 -11.38 -15.53 1.33
CA ALA A 55 -10.43 -16.63 1.16
C ALA A 55 -10.44 -17.19 -0.26
N GLU A 56 -11.62 -17.32 -0.89
CA GLU A 56 -11.75 -17.75 -2.29
C GLU A 56 -11.05 -16.79 -3.26
N ILE A 57 -11.29 -15.48 -3.11
CA ILE A 57 -10.65 -14.45 -3.93
C ILE A 57 -9.13 -14.52 -3.78
N MET A 58 -8.62 -14.58 -2.55
CA MET A 58 -7.19 -14.61 -2.28
C MET A 58 -6.50 -15.84 -2.87
N LEU A 59 -7.09 -17.03 -2.71
CA LEU A 59 -6.55 -18.27 -3.24
C LEU A 59 -6.56 -18.30 -4.76
N ALA A 60 -7.61 -17.78 -5.38
CA ALA A 60 -7.67 -17.69 -6.82
C ALA A 60 -6.66 -16.66 -7.37
N GLN A 61 -6.49 -15.53 -6.67
CA GLN A 61 -5.51 -14.51 -7.02
C GLN A 61 -4.07 -15.04 -6.97
N VAL A 62 -3.69 -15.72 -5.88
CA VAL A 62 -2.32 -16.26 -5.76
C VAL A 62 -2.05 -17.36 -6.78
N ARG A 63 -3.07 -18.16 -7.17
CA ARG A 63 -2.93 -19.15 -8.25
C ARG A 63 -2.70 -18.50 -9.61
N ALA A 64 -3.39 -17.39 -9.90
CA ALA A 64 -3.30 -16.72 -11.18
C ALA A 64 -2.03 -15.87 -11.34
N SER A 65 -1.61 -15.20 -10.27
CA SER A 65 -0.53 -14.20 -10.31
C SER A 65 0.74 -14.61 -9.56
N GLY A 66 0.73 -15.73 -8.83
CA GLY A 66 1.84 -16.20 -8.01
C GLY A 66 2.06 -15.39 -6.72
N ARG A 67 1.52 -14.17 -6.62
CA ARG A 67 1.66 -13.29 -5.45
C ARG A 67 0.47 -12.35 -5.32
N CYS A 68 -0.12 -12.25 -4.13
CA CYS A 68 -1.19 -11.29 -3.87
C CYS A 68 -1.17 -10.78 -2.44
N ILE A 69 -1.75 -9.60 -2.25
CA ILE A 69 -1.81 -8.92 -0.95
C ILE A 69 -3.26 -8.68 -0.61
N ALA A 70 -3.59 -8.75 0.67
CA ALA A 70 -4.84 -8.21 1.19
C ALA A 70 -4.57 -7.25 2.34
N THR A 71 -5.36 -6.18 2.40
CA THR A 71 -5.29 -5.19 3.48
C THR A 71 -6.60 -5.08 4.24
N ARG A 72 -6.52 -4.49 5.44
CA ARG A 72 -7.61 -4.34 6.41
C ARG A 72 -8.25 -5.68 6.81
N VAL A 73 -7.46 -6.75 6.85
CA VAL A 73 -7.93 -8.07 7.29
C VAL A 73 -8.32 -8.05 8.76
N SER A 74 -9.28 -8.92 9.10
CA SER A 74 -9.68 -9.21 10.49
C SER A 74 -9.22 -10.62 10.88
N PRO A 75 -9.25 -10.98 12.17
CA PRO A 75 -8.92 -12.34 12.61
C PRO A 75 -9.74 -13.42 11.89
N GLU A 76 -11.03 -13.16 11.64
CA GLU A 76 -11.94 -14.09 10.95
C GLU A 76 -11.52 -14.31 9.50
N HIS A 77 -11.05 -13.25 8.82
CA HIS A 77 -10.49 -13.36 7.46
C HIS A 77 -9.24 -14.24 7.43
N ILE A 78 -8.36 -14.09 8.42
CA ILE A 78 -7.13 -14.88 8.53
C ILE A 78 -7.47 -16.35 8.81
N GLU A 79 -8.40 -16.64 9.72
CA GLU A 79 -8.83 -18.00 10.02
C GLU A 79 -9.46 -18.68 8.80
N ALA A 80 -10.38 -17.99 8.12
CA ALA A 80 -11.02 -18.50 6.91
C ALA A 80 -10.01 -18.77 5.78
N LEU A 81 -8.97 -17.93 5.66
CA LEU A 81 -7.88 -18.15 4.72
C LEU A 81 -7.06 -19.38 5.12
N GLN A 82 -6.63 -19.46 6.38
CA GLN A 82 -5.75 -20.52 6.89
C GLN A 82 -6.33 -21.92 6.73
N THR A 83 -7.64 -22.07 6.96
CA THR A 83 -8.33 -23.36 6.82
C THR A 83 -8.38 -23.89 5.38
N ARG A 84 -8.13 -23.04 4.38
CA ARG A 84 -8.24 -23.35 2.95
C ARG A 84 -6.89 -23.29 2.20
N LEU A 85 -5.79 -22.98 2.89
CA LEU A 85 -4.48 -22.81 2.26
C LEU A 85 -3.91 -24.12 1.70
N PRO A 86 -3.53 -24.14 0.41
CA PRO A 86 -2.71 -25.22 -0.13
C PRO A 86 -1.30 -25.23 0.50
N PRO A 87 -0.68 -26.41 0.67
CA PRO A 87 0.65 -26.53 1.31
C PRO A 87 1.77 -25.81 0.55
N GLU A 88 1.62 -25.58 -0.75
CA GLU A 88 2.57 -24.87 -1.61
C GLU A 88 2.51 -23.34 -1.49
N VAL A 89 1.46 -22.79 -0.88
CA VAL A 89 1.29 -21.34 -0.73
C VAL A 89 1.87 -20.88 0.60
N ARG A 90 2.83 -19.95 0.54
CA ARG A 90 3.38 -19.27 1.72
C ARG A 90 2.50 -18.11 2.12
N VAL A 91 2.32 -17.95 3.43
CA VAL A 91 1.54 -16.86 4.01
C VAL A 91 2.39 -16.04 4.94
N GLU A 92 2.36 -14.75 4.72
CA GLU A 92 2.99 -13.77 5.57
C GLU A 92 1.92 -12.85 6.15
N HIS A 93 1.68 -12.95 7.45
CA HIS A 93 0.76 -12.05 8.16
C HIS A 93 1.55 -10.87 8.73
N ARG A 94 1.11 -9.65 8.40
CA ARG A 94 1.61 -8.38 8.93
C ARG A 94 0.54 -7.78 9.84
N GLU A 95 0.57 -8.20 11.10
CA GLU A 95 -0.45 -7.84 12.10
C GLU A 95 -0.60 -6.31 12.24
N ALA A 96 0.51 -5.59 12.35
CA ALA A 96 0.49 -4.13 12.50
C ALA A 96 -0.12 -3.43 11.27
N ALA A 97 0.08 -3.95 10.06
CA ALA A 97 -0.52 -3.44 8.83
C ALA A 97 -1.97 -3.91 8.63
N ARG A 98 -2.47 -4.83 9.48
CA ARG A 98 -3.70 -5.59 9.24
C ARG A 98 -3.73 -6.13 7.82
N ALA A 99 -2.65 -6.79 7.40
CA ALA A 99 -2.49 -7.23 6.03
C ALA A 99 -1.89 -8.64 5.94
N VAL A 100 -2.17 -9.33 4.84
CA VAL A 100 -1.62 -10.65 4.55
C VAL A 100 -1.07 -10.67 3.14
N VAL A 101 0.07 -11.34 2.96
CA VAL A 101 0.68 -11.60 1.66
C VAL A 101 0.70 -13.09 1.41
N LEU A 102 0.19 -13.49 0.24
CA LEU A 102 0.30 -14.86 -0.26
C LEU A 102 1.35 -14.91 -1.38
N SER A 103 2.11 -15.99 -1.40
CA SER A 103 3.08 -16.26 -2.47
C SER A 103 3.16 -17.74 -2.80
N ALA A 104 3.13 -18.06 -4.09
CA ALA A 104 3.46 -19.38 -4.61
C ALA A 104 4.97 -19.64 -4.50
N GLY A 105 5.37 -20.91 -4.43
CA GLY A 105 6.75 -21.31 -4.06
C GLY A 105 7.88 -20.76 -4.95
N ASP A 106 7.60 -20.45 -6.22
CA ASP A 106 8.52 -19.87 -7.20
C ASP A 106 8.37 -18.35 -7.36
N ALA A 107 7.64 -17.70 -6.47
CA ALA A 107 7.34 -16.27 -6.58
C ALA A 107 8.63 -15.42 -6.71
N PRO A 108 8.64 -14.44 -7.63
CA PRO A 108 9.82 -13.63 -7.87
C PRO A 108 10.25 -12.88 -6.61
N VAL A 109 11.56 -12.85 -6.39
CA VAL A 109 12.19 -12.11 -5.29
C VAL A 109 11.93 -10.61 -5.48
N ARG A 110 11.54 -9.92 -4.41
CA ARG A 110 11.35 -8.46 -4.43
C ARG A 110 12.64 -7.78 -4.89
N ASP A 111 12.56 -7.05 -5.99
CA ASP A 111 13.68 -6.25 -6.47
C ASP A 111 13.77 -4.93 -5.70
N CYS A 112 14.63 -4.87 -4.69
CA CYS A 112 14.82 -3.68 -3.83
C CYS A 112 15.65 -2.57 -4.50
N ARG A 113 15.39 -2.28 -5.78
CA ARG A 113 16.00 -1.19 -6.55
C ARG A 113 15.13 0.08 -6.57
N GLY A 114 13.95 0.05 -5.94
CA GLY A 114 13.11 1.22 -5.77
C GLY A 114 13.74 2.18 -4.76
N GLY A 115 13.61 3.49 -5.00
CA GLY A 115 14.16 4.53 -4.14
C GLY A 115 13.69 4.45 -2.68
N THR A 116 14.04 5.45 -1.89
CA THR A 116 13.76 5.45 -0.45
C THR A 116 12.45 6.20 -0.15
N VAL A 117 11.53 5.54 0.56
CA VAL A 117 10.28 6.15 1.06
C VAL A 117 10.39 6.36 2.57
N ALA A 118 10.18 7.58 3.04
CA ALA A 118 10.06 7.89 4.46
C ALA A 118 8.60 7.90 4.90
N ILE A 119 8.27 7.24 6.01
CA ILE A 119 6.91 7.23 6.57
C ILE A 119 6.93 7.78 7.99
N LEU A 120 6.11 8.81 8.24
CA LEU A 120 5.99 9.47 9.53
C LEU A 120 4.56 9.39 10.05
N THR A 121 4.39 9.14 11.35
CA THR A 121 3.09 9.23 12.01
C THR A 121 3.04 10.30 13.09
N ALA A 122 1.89 10.96 13.25
CA ALA A 122 1.69 11.91 14.32
C ALA A 122 1.53 11.21 15.68
N GLY A 123 0.78 10.12 15.73
CA GLY A 123 0.61 9.30 16.93
C GLY A 123 0.77 7.80 16.66
N THR A 124 0.74 7.04 17.74
CA THR A 124 0.76 5.56 17.68
C THR A 124 -0.53 4.99 17.07
N SER A 125 -1.66 5.70 17.22
CA SER A 125 -2.94 5.30 16.63
C SER A 125 -2.93 5.31 15.10
N ASP A 126 -1.99 6.01 14.47
CA ASP A 126 -1.89 6.11 13.01
C ASP A 126 -1.02 4.99 12.41
N ILE A 127 -0.34 4.20 13.26
CA ILE A 127 0.60 3.13 12.85
C ILE A 127 -0.04 2.10 11.91
N PRO A 128 -1.30 1.65 12.08
CA PRO A 128 -1.86 0.67 11.16
C PRO A 128 -1.92 1.13 9.71
N VAL A 129 -2.23 2.42 9.49
CA VAL A 129 -2.24 3.02 8.15
C VAL A 129 -0.81 3.21 7.63
N ALA A 130 0.15 3.48 8.51
CA ALA A 130 1.57 3.56 8.18
C ALA A 130 2.16 2.22 7.75
N GLU A 131 1.82 1.15 8.46
CA GLU A 131 2.28 -0.19 8.16
C GLU A 131 1.60 -0.75 6.90
N GLU A 132 0.35 -0.37 6.60
CA GLU A 132 -0.26 -0.62 5.29
C GLU A 132 0.55 0.07 4.17
N ALA A 133 0.84 1.37 4.31
CA ALA A 133 1.64 2.10 3.31
C ALA A 133 3.06 1.53 3.15
N ARG A 134 3.69 1.14 4.26
CA ARG A 134 5.00 0.48 4.28
C ARG A 134 4.98 -0.82 3.49
N LEU A 135 4.01 -1.69 3.78
CA LEU A 135 3.87 -2.98 3.10
C LEU A 135 3.81 -2.79 1.59
N ILE A 136 2.99 -1.86 1.11
CA ILE A 136 2.83 -1.62 -0.33
C ILE A 136 4.11 -1.06 -0.96
N ALA A 137 4.75 -0.08 -0.32
CA ALA A 137 5.99 0.49 -0.84
C ALA A 137 7.13 -0.57 -0.89
N GLU A 138 7.25 -1.42 0.13
CA GLU A 138 8.21 -2.53 0.15
C GLU A 138 7.90 -3.57 -0.92
N GLU A 139 6.62 -3.89 -1.16
CA GLU A 139 6.20 -4.83 -2.20
C GLU A 139 6.49 -4.31 -3.61
N MET A 140 6.43 -3.00 -3.79
CA MET A 140 6.85 -2.34 -5.02
C MET A 140 8.38 -2.17 -5.13
N GLY A 141 9.14 -2.59 -4.12
CA GLY A 141 10.61 -2.63 -4.14
C GLY A 141 11.32 -1.40 -3.59
N CYS A 142 10.60 -0.52 -2.88
CA CYS A 142 11.23 0.63 -2.23
C CYS A 142 11.89 0.24 -0.90
N VAL A 143 12.95 0.96 -0.55
CA VAL A 143 13.50 0.93 0.81
C VAL A 143 12.66 1.85 1.68
N VAL A 144 12.02 1.32 2.71
CA VAL A 144 11.18 2.13 3.62
C VAL A 144 11.93 2.47 4.90
N ARG A 145 11.89 3.74 5.29
CA ARG A 145 12.34 4.23 6.60
C ARG A 145 11.15 4.80 7.36
N THR A 146 11.07 4.56 8.66
CA THR A 146 9.90 4.95 9.44
C THR A 146 10.27 5.75 10.68
N ALA A 147 9.39 6.68 11.05
CA ALA A 147 9.46 7.41 12.31
C ALA A 147 8.05 7.59 12.88
N TYR A 148 7.76 6.91 13.99
CA TYR A 148 6.43 6.90 14.59
C TYR A 148 6.33 7.82 15.79
N ASP A 149 5.12 8.34 16.06
CA ASP A 149 4.79 9.18 17.21
C ASP A 149 5.57 10.51 17.29
N VAL A 150 5.71 11.17 16.14
CA VAL A 150 6.43 12.44 15.97
C VAL A 150 5.49 13.64 15.81
N GLY A 151 4.28 13.54 16.38
CA GLY A 151 3.22 14.53 16.24
C GLY A 151 3.52 15.90 16.86
N VAL A 152 2.65 16.85 16.52
CA VAL A 152 2.84 18.28 16.78
C VAL A 152 2.80 18.63 18.26
N ALA A 153 2.04 17.88 19.08
CA ALA A 153 2.02 18.04 20.54
C ALA A 153 3.42 17.93 21.18
N GLY A 154 4.33 17.20 20.54
CA GLY A 154 5.73 17.11 20.90
C GLY A 154 6.64 17.42 19.71
N ILE A 155 6.42 18.55 19.03
CA ILE A 155 7.10 18.90 17.77
C ILE A 155 8.63 18.79 17.79
N HIS A 156 9.27 18.91 18.95
CA HIS A 156 10.71 18.69 19.10
C HIS A 156 11.16 17.27 18.70
N ARG A 157 10.30 16.26 18.84
CA ARG A 157 10.56 14.87 18.42
C ARG A 157 10.71 14.76 16.89
N LEU A 158 9.95 15.56 16.14
CA LEU A 158 10.00 15.58 14.68
C LEU A 158 11.39 15.94 14.16
N PHE A 159 12.03 16.96 14.72
CA PHE A 159 13.33 17.42 14.23
C PHE A 159 14.44 16.37 14.40
N SER A 160 14.37 15.54 15.44
CA SER A 160 15.30 14.43 15.60
C SER A 160 15.02 13.34 14.57
N ALA A 161 13.76 12.94 14.45
CA ALA A 161 13.33 11.89 13.53
C ALA A 161 13.64 12.23 12.06
N LEU A 162 13.44 13.49 11.66
CA LEU A 162 13.72 13.93 10.29
C LEU A 162 15.17 13.68 9.89
N LYS A 163 16.15 13.85 10.78
CA LYS A 163 17.57 13.61 10.45
C LYS A 163 17.83 12.18 9.94
N ASP A 164 17.09 11.20 10.45
CA ASP A 164 17.27 9.79 10.11
C ASP A 164 16.54 9.41 8.81
N VAL A 165 15.48 10.14 8.46
CA VAL A 165 14.61 9.85 7.30
C VAL A 165 14.75 10.82 6.13
N VAL A 166 15.44 11.96 6.31
CA VAL A 166 15.70 12.99 5.27
C VAL A 166 16.33 12.44 3.97
N PRO A 167 17.18 11.40 3.97
CA PRO A 167 17.70 10.83 2.72
C PRO A 167 16.66 10.17 1.80
N ALA A 168 15.37 10.27 2.12
CA ALA A 168 14.28 9.72 1.31
C ALA A 168 14.01 10.52 0.04
N ASP A 169 13.53 9.82 -0.99
CA ASP A 169 13.10 10.40 -2.26
C ASP A 169 11.68 10.98 -2.17
N VAL A 170 10.85 10.45 -1.25
CA VAL A 170 9.46 10.85 -1.02
C VAL A 170 9.04 10.57 0.43
N PHE A 171 8.13 11.38 0.95
CA PHE A 171 7.59 11.26 2.31
C PHE A 171 6.11 10.93 2.29
N ILE A 172 5.71 10.00 3.13
CA ILE A 172 4.32 9.75 3.51
C ILE A 172 4.16 10.22 4.95
N VAL A 173 3.22 11.11 5.19
CA VAL A 173 3.00 11.69 6.53
C VAL A 173 1.54 11.47 6.91
N ILE A 174 1.35 10.77 8.01
CA ILE A 174 0.06 10.19 8.40
C ILE A 174 -0.34 10.82 9.73
N ALA A 175 -1.52 11.43 9.76
CA ALA A 175 -1.97 12.16 10.94
C ALA A 175 -3.49 12.20 11.05
N GLY A 176 -3.98 11.90 12.25
CA GLY A 176 -5.39 12.08 12.63
C GLY A 176 -5.67 13.48 13.19
N ARG A 177 -6.86 13.62 13.80
CA ARG A 177 -7.33 14.86 14.45
C ARG A 177 -7.24 16.08 13.52
N GLU A 178 -6.42 17.07 13.85
CA GLU A 178 -6.20 18.31 13.11
C GLU A 178 -5.28 18.16 11.88
N GLY A 179 -4.66 16.98 11.68
CA GLY A 179 -3.88 16.65 10.49
C GLY A 179 -2.73 17.61 10.19
N THR A 180 -2.13 18.24 11.21
CA THR A 180 -1.16 19.34 11.00
C THR A 180 0.22 18.85 10.57
N LEU A 181 0.62 17.63 10.96
CA LEU A 181 1.98 17.12 10.74
C LEU A 181 2.42 17.14 9.25
N PRO A 182 1.62 16.70 8.26
CA PRO A 182 2.01 16.75 6.84
C PRO A 182 2.39 18.14 6.34
N ALA A 183 1.62 19.17 6.72
CA ALA A 183 1.90 20.54 6.30
C ALA A 183 3.23 21.07 6.87
N ILE A 184 3.56 20.70 8.12
CA ILE A 184 4.83 21.03 8.75
C ILE A 184 5.97 20.32 8.02
N VAL A 185 5.87 19.00 7.81
CA VAL A 185 6.93 18.22 7.13
C VAL A 185 7.17 18.76 5.72
N ALA A 186 6.13 19.06 4.95
CA ALA A 186 6.24 19.65 3.62
C ALA A 186 6.94 21.02 3.60
N GLY A 187 6.93 21.77 4.71
CA GLY A 187 7.71 23.00 4.85
C GLY A 187 9.17 22.80 5.29
N LEU A 188 9.55 21.58 5.68
CA LEU A 188 10.86 21.24 6.23
C LEU A 188 11.72 20.38 5.29
N VAL A 189 11.14 19.82 4.21
CA VAL A 189 11.85 18.94 3.26
C VAL A 189 11.76 19.49 1.84
N ASP A 190 12.76 19.17 1.02
CA ASP A 190 12.84 19.55 -0.40
C ASP A 190 12.31 18.45 -1.34
N ARG A 191 11.48 17.54 -0.82
CA ARG A 191 10.99 16.33 -1.49
C ARG A 191 9.46 16.26 -1.49
N PRO A 192 8.85 15.47 -2.39
CA PRO A 192 7.41 15.28 -2.40
C PRO A 192 6.88 14.73 -1.08
N VAL A 193 5.75 15.29 -0.62
CA VAL A 193 5.05 14.85 0.59
C VAL A 193 3.63 14.42 0.23
N ILE A 194 3.26 13.24 0.70
CA ILE A 194 1.91 12.68 0.61
C ILE A 194 1.30 12.68 2.02
N GLY A 195 0.26 13.48 2.21
CA GLY A 195 -0.56 13.50 3.42
C GLY A 195 -1.60 12.38 3.41
N VAL A 196 -1.67 11.62 4.49
CA VAL A 196 -2.70 10.59 4.70
C VAL A 196 -3.50 10.96 5.95
N PRO A 197 -4.72 11.50 5.81
CA PRO A 197 -5.60 11.71 6.94
C PRO A 197 -6.07 10.35 7.47
N VAL A 198 -6.20 10.22 8.78
CA VAL A 198 -6.74 8.98 9.38
C VAL A 198 -7.99 9.21 10.22
N SER A 199 -8.83 8.18 10.30
CA SER A 199 -10.16 8.24 10.92
C SER A 199 -10.16 8.24 12.44
N THR A 200 -9.00 8.08 13.09
CA THR A 200 -8.86 7.98 14.56
C THR A 200 -9.21 9.29 15.30
N GLY A 201 -9.36 10.41 14.60
CA GLY A 201 -9.79 11.68 15.18
C GLY A 201 -11.25 11.66 15.68
N TYR A 202 -11.50 12.20 16.87
CA TYR A 202 -12.84 12.33 17.46
C TYR A 202 -13.23 13.80 17.70
N GLY A 203 -14.51 14.04 17.96
CA GLY A 203 -15.04 15.37 18.29
C GLY A 203 -15.49 16.14 17.05
N TYR A 204 -15.20 17.44 17.04
CA TYR A 204 -15.59 18.32 15.92
C TYR A 204 -14.87 17.90 14.64
N MET A 205 -15.66 17.56 13.60
CA MET A 205 -15.15 16.98 12.35
C MET A 205 -14.28 15.73 12.59
N GLY A 206 -14.76 14.82 13.44
CA GLY A 206 -14.15 13.51 13.68
C GLY A 206 -14.20 12.58 12.46
N GLY A 207 -13.74 11.34 12.60
CA GLY A 207 -13.70 10.36 11.50
C GLY A 207 -12.70 10.72 10.40
N GLY A 208 -11.76 11.62 10.68
CA GLY A 208 -10.73 12.08 9.73
C GLY A 208 -11.12 13.29 8.89
N GLU A 209 -12.35 13.82 9.03
CA GLU A 209 -12.82 14.98 8.26
C GLU A 209 -11.98 16.24 8.54
N ALA A 210 -11.66 16.51 9.81
CA ALA A 210 -10.78 17.62 10.18
C ALA A 210 -9.39 17.50 9.56
N ALA A 211 -8.81 16.31 9.64
CA ALA A 211 -7.49 16.04 9.10
C ALA A 211 -7.49 16.22 7.57
N LEU A 212 -8.49 15.68 6.88
CA LEU A 212 -8.63 15.80 5.43
C LEU A 212 -8.79 17.26 5.00
N ALA A 213 -9.71 18.01 5.63
CA ALA A 213 -9.94 19.41 5.31
C ALA A 213 -8.68 20.26 5.56
N SER A 214 -7.99 20.03 6.68
CA SER A 214 -6.74 20.70 7.03
C SER A 214 -5.64 20.45 5.99
N MET A 215 -5.43 19.18 5.60
CA MET A 215 -4.41 18.81 4.62
C MET A 215 -4.72 19.39 3.22
N LEU A 216 -5.99 19.43 2.80
CA LEU A 216 -6.39 19.99 1.50
C LEU A 216 -6.29 21.52 1.45
N GLN A 217 -6.45 22.20 2.59
CA GLN A 217 -6.36 23.66 2.68
C GLN A 217 -4.94 24.16 2.99
N ALA A 218 -3.97 23.25 3.19
CA ALA A 218 -2.61 23.63 3.52
C ALA A 218 -1.94 24.39 2.36
N CYS A 219 -1.27 25.49 2.69
CA CYS A 219 -0.45 26.25 1.73
C CYS A 219 0.87 25.55 1.37
N SER A 220 1.32 24.61 2.22
CA SER A 220 2.48 23.78 1.94
C SER A 220 2.22 22.91 0.71
N VAL A 221 3.27 22.61 -0.07
CA VAL A 221 3.13 21.79 -1.26
C VAL A 221 3.09 20.31 -0.87
N LEU A 222 1.89 19.75 -0.78
CA LEU A 222 1.68 18.31 -0.58
C LEU A 222 0.54 17.78 -1.46
N ALA A 223 0.58 16.48 -1.72
CA ALA A 223 -0.56 15.74 -2.25
C ALA A 223 -1.31 15.07 -1.09
N VAL A 224 -2.62 14.88 -1.21
CA VAL A 224 -3.47 14.27 -0.17
C VAL A 224 -4.21 13.09 -0.77
N VAL A 225 -4.17 11.95 -0.08
CA VAL A 225 -5.00 10.78 -0.42
C VAL A 225 -6.25 10.73 0.46
N ASN A 226 -7.15 9.77 0.19
CA ASN A 226 -8.36 9.61 0.98
C ASN A 226 -8.04 9.18 2.43
N ILE A 227 -9.03 9.28 3.32
CA ILE A 227 -8.93 8.88 4.72
C ILE A 227 -8.58 7.38 4.82
N ASP A 228 -7.58 7.08 5.66
CA ASP A 228 -7.02 5.74 5.89
C ASP A 228 -6.49 5.06 4.62
N ALA A 229 -6.18 5.82 3.56
CA ALA A 229 -5.73 5.26 2.28
C ALA A 229 -4.22 4.96 2.26
N GLY A 230 -3.73 4.18 3.24
CA GLY A 230 -2.33 3.77 3.34
C GLY A 230 -1.85 3.04 2.08
N PHE A 231 -2.69 2.16 1.53
CA PHE A 231 -2.43 1.51 0.24
C PHE A 231 -2.10 2.52 -0.87
N THR A 232 -2.96 3.53 -1.06
CA THR A 232 -2.80 4.52 -2.13
C THR A 232 -1.55 5.37 -1.93
N ALA A 233 -1.25 5.72 -0.67
CA ALA A 233 -0.06 6.49 -0.33
C ALA A 233 1.23 5.71 -0.59
N GLY A 234 1.32 4.46 -0.11
CA GLY A 234 2.47 3.59 -0.35
C GLY A 234 2.70 3.32 -1.83
N ALA A 235 1.61 3.05 -2.55
CA ALA A 235 1.58 2.86 -3.99
C ALA A 235 2.18 4.06 -4.75
N PHE A 236 1.62 5.24 -4.50
CA PHE A 236 2.01 6.44 -5.21
C PHE A 236 3.42 6.91 -4.83
N ALA A 237 3.80 6.76 -3.56
CA ALA A 237 5.16 7.01 -3.11
C ALA A 237 6.18 6.14 -3.85
N ALA A 238 5.91 4.85 -4.02
CA ALA A 238 6.82 3.98 -4.76
C ALA A 238 6.97 4.39 -6.23
N GLN A 239 5.88 4.79 -6.88
CA GLN A 239 5.94 5.32 -8.26
C GLN A 239 6.82 6.58 -8.35
N ILE A 240 6.71 7.49 -7.38
CA ILE A 240 7.56 8.68 -7.28
C ILE A 240 9.02 8.27 -7.06
N ALA A 241 9.28 7.36 -6.11
CA ALA A 241 10.63 6.91 -5.75
C ALA A 241 11.34 6.17 -6.91
N HIS A 242 10.59 5.57 -7.84
CA HIS A 242 11.15 4.97 -9.05
C HIS A 242 11.57 6.00 -10.11
N GLY A 243 11.18 7.27 -9.96
CA GLY A 243 11.59 8.36 -10.86
C GLY A 243 11.16 8.15 -12.31
N GLY A 244 10.02 7.47 -12.54
CA GLY A 244 9.51 7.14 -13.87
C GLY A 244 10.22 5.97 -14.58
N ARG A 245 11.17 5.29 -13.92
CA ARG A 245 11.75 4.05 -14.44
C ARG A 245 10.70 2.94 -14.32
N ARG A 246 10.36 2.31 -15.45
CA ARG A 246 9.54 1.09 -15.45
C ARG A 246 10.39 -0.08 -14.96
N ARG A 247 9.80 -0.93 -14.12
CA ARG A 247 10.36 -2.26 -13.80
C ARG A 247 10.35 -3.13 -15.05
#